data_AF-A0A353A3E2-F1
#
_entry.id   AF-A0A353A3E2-F1
#
_cell.length_a   1.000
_cell.length_b   1.000
_cell.length_c   1.000
_cell.angle_alpha   90.00
_cell.angle_beta   90.00
_cell.angle_gamma   90.00
#
_symmetry.space_group_name_H-M   'P 1'
#
loop_
_entity.id
_entity.type
_entity.pdbx_description
1 polymer ?
#
loop_
_entity_poly.entity_id
_entity_poly.type
_entity_poly.pdbx_seq_one_letter_code
_entity_poly.pdbx_strand_id
1 'polypeptide(L)'
;MRKFVFLALALALSAAPVSAQWGNARWITAGEGNADAPNSWVRFRRDVSLSSLPDRVECSICVDSKYWLYVNGKQVVFEGGLKRGPNPTDSYYDRLDLRPYLRKGANRVELLVWHFGKTGFSHIDSGRMGLLFSAPAIGLFSSGMWESRLLEEYTACGEPVPNGRLSESSIHYDARVAKANADKPYTASREIGRPGDAPWNKLHERPIPLFRDFGLKDAKCALHEGEREDTLVARLPYNMQLTPYIEVDDPQGGSLIRLQTDHIQGGSEWGVRAEYVTRQGKQAYESLGWMNGDVLHVIVPHGLKVARVRYRESGYDGLPEGEFLCDDAYFNRFWQKGLRTLYVNMRDTYFDCPDRERAQWWGDVTVLMGECFYTYSTRVHDIMRKGMLELCAFQNDKGIIHSPIPGNYDSELPAQMLASVGLYGFWNYYMNTADTATIARVYPAVCRYLDVWKTEPGGLTAERHGAWDWGDWGD
;
A
#
# COMPACT_ATOMS: atom_id res chain seq x y z
N MET A 1 37.84 50.43 18.19
CA MET A 1 37.10 49.53 17.26
C MET A 1 36.52 48.37 18.06
N ARG A 2 35.22 48.42 18.41
CA ARG A 2 34.48 47.30 19.02
C ARG A 2 33.52 46.75 17.96
N LYS A 3 33.72 45.51 17.53
CA LYS A 3 32.81 44.81 16.60
C LYS A 3 31.65 44.23 17.41
N PHE A 4 30.44 44.68 17.14
CA PHE A 4 29.22 44.03 17.60
C PHE A 4 28.90 42.86 16.66
N VAL A 5 28.79 41.65 17.22
CA VAL A 5 28.26 40.48 16.52
C VAL A 5 26.76 40.43 16.85
N PHE A 6 25.92 40.64 15.86
CA PHE A 6 24.47 40.40 15.97
C PHE A 6 24.21 38.92 15.76
N LEU A 7 23.77 38.23 16.82
CA LEU A 7 23.25 36.87 16.74
C LEU A 7 21.78 36.95 16.32
N ALA A 8 21.46 36.61 15.08
CA ALA A 8 20.08 36.51 14.62
C ALA A 8 19.49 35.17 15.12
N LEU A 9 18.65 35.23 16.15
CA LEU A 9 17.86 34.09 16.60
C LEU A 9 16.71 33.87 15.61
N ALA A 10 16.87 32.94 14.67
CA ALA A 10 15.77 32.48 13.83
C ALA A 10 14.84 31.59 14.68
N LEU A 11 13.76 32.16 15.22
CA LEU A 11 12.65 31.36 15.73
C LEU A 11 11.94 30.71 14.55
N ALA A 12 12.29 29.45 14.27
CA ALA A 12 11.45 28.58 13.47
C ALA A 12 10.16 28.31 14.25
N LEU A 13 9.09 29.05 13.96
CA LEU A 13 7.74 28.65 14.35
C LEU A 13 7.42 27.36 13.58
N SER A 14 7.63 26.21 14.22
CA SER A 14 7.06 24.95 13.76
C SER A 14 5.55 25.05 13.90
N ALA A 15 4.85 25.38 12.82
CA ALA A 15 3.41 25.22 12.76
C ALA A 15 3.12 23.74 13.06
N ALA A 16 2.49 23.46 14.21
CA ALA A 16 2.02 22.12 14.50
C ALA A 16 1.14 21.64 13.32
N PRO A 17 1.31 20.40 12.84
CA PRO A 17 0.47 19.90 11.76
C PRO A 17 -0.99 19.99 12.21
N VAL A 18 -1.78 20.78 11.48
CA VAL A 18 -3.21 20.92 11.75
C VAL A 18 -3.84 19.58 11.37
N SER A 19 -4.32 18.85 12.39
CA SER A 19 -5.05 17.59 12.20
C SER A 19 -6.24 17.79 11.25
N ALA A 20 -6.59 16.74 10.49
CA ALA A 20 -7.74 16.75 9.60
C ALA A 20 -9.00 17.29 10.31
N GLN A 21 -9.68 18.22 9.64
CA GLN A 21 -10.95 18.75 10.09
C GLN A 21 -12.07 17.87 9.55
N TRP A 22 -12.49 16.88 10.34
CA TRP A 22 -13.54 15.96 9.92
C TRP A 22 -14.95 16.59 9.93
N GLY A 23 -15.17 17.64 10.72
CA GLY A 23 -16.44 18.36 10.76
C GLY A 23 -17.64 17.41 10.93
N ASN A 24 -18.58 17.47 10.01
CA ASN A 24 -19.78 16.62 10.00
C ASN A 24 -19.61 15.31 9.19
N ALA A 25 -18.38 14.95 8.82
CA ALA A 25 -18.13 13.69 8.11
C ALA A 25 -18.62 12.49 8.92
N ARG A 26 -19.05 11.48 8.17
CA ARG A 26 -19.53 10.19 8.66
C ARG A 26 -18.81 9.10 7.88
N TRP A 27 -18.44 8.03 8.58
CA TRP A 27 -18.07 6.80 7.91
C TRP A 27 -19.29 6.31 7.13
N ILE A 28 -19.08 6.02 5.84
CA ILE A 28 -20.11 5.52 4.95
C ILE A 28 -19.69 4.20 4.32
N THR A 29 -20.67 3.36 4.01
CA THR A 29 -20.51 2.13 3.21
C THR A 29 -21.55 2.08 2.10
N ALA A 30 -21.57 0.99 1.33
CA ALA A 30 -22.55 0.75 0.29
C ALA A 30 -23.99 0.87 0.84
N GLY A 31 -24.84 1.56 0.09
CA GLY A 31 -26.26 1.71 0.43
C GLY A 31 -27.03 0.39 0.42
N GLU A 32 -26.60 -0.55 -0.43
CA GLU A 32 -27.21 -1.86 -0.60
C GLU A 32 -26.14 -2.97 -0.67
N GLY A 33 -26.55 -4.20 -0.32
CA GLY A 33 -25.68 -5.37 -0.29
C GLY A 33 -24.81 -5.46 0.97
N ASN A 34 -23.91 -6.45 0.99
CA ASN A 34 -22.92 -6.65 2.05
C ASN A 34 -21.52 -6.34 1.51
N ALA A 35 -21.02 -5.14 1.80
CA ALA A 35 -19.68 -4.72 1.38
C ALA A 35 -18.57 -5.10 2.38
N ASP A 36 -18.91 -5.69 3.54
CA ASP A 36 -17.94 -6.15 4.54
C ASP A 36 -17.35 -7.54 4.17
N ALA A 37 -17.79 -8.13 3.04
CA ALA A 37 -17.25 -9.40 2.56
C ALA A 37 -15.83 -9.22 1.97
N PRO A 38 -14.98 -10.26 2.04
CA PRO A 38 -13.66 -10.23 1.43
C PRO A 38 -13.71 -9.89 -0.06
N ASN A 39 -12.72 -9.15 -0.53
CA ASN A 39 -12.61 -8.72 -1.93
C ASN A 39 -13.83 -7.91 -2.45
N SER A 40 -14.43 -7.08 -1.59
CA SER A 40 -15.54 -6.22 -1.99
C SER A 40 -15.04 -4.91 -2.62
N TRP A 41 -15.68 -4.50 -3.72
CA TRP A 41 -15.38 -3.25 -4.41
C TRP A 41 -16.61 -2.35 -4.42
N VAL A 42 -16.49 -1.13 -3.90
CA VAL A 42 -17.59 -0.17 -3.88
C VAL A 42 -17.15 1.11 -4.57
N ARG A 43 -18.00 1.62 -5.47
CA ARG A 43 -17.84 2.96 -6.02
C ARG A 43 -18.71 3.94 -5.24
N PHE A 44 -18.09 4.94 -4.66
CA PHE A 44 -18.73 6.09 -4.02
C PHE A 44 -18.64 7.31 -4.94
N ARG A 45 -19.68 8.13 -4.96
CA ARG A 45 -19.68 9.38 -5.72
C ARG A 45 -20.47 10.48 -5.05
N ARG A 46 -20.05 11.72 -5.29
CA ARG A 46 -20.79 12.92 -4.89
C ARG A 46 -20.53 14.06 -5.86
N ASP A 47 -21.62 14.73 -6.25
CA ASP A 47 -21.57 15.98 -6.99
C ASP A 47 -21.55 17.17 -6.04
N VAL A 48 -20.73 18.17 -6.39
CA VAL A 48 -20.63 19.45 -5.68
C VAL A 48 -20.60 20.59 -6.69
N SER A 49 -21.35 21.66 -6.41
CA SER A 49 -21.36 22.87 -7.24
C SER A 49 -20.63 24.01 -6.53
N LEU A 50 -19.63 24.59 -7.20
CA LEU A 50 -18.77 25.61 -6.63
C LEU A 50 -19.06 26.97 -7.26
N SER A 51 -19.53 27.93 -6.47
CA SER A 51 -19.77 29.32 -6.90
C SER A 51 -18.47 30.08 -7.17
N SER A 52 -17.42 29.73 -6.43
CA SER A 52 -16.05 30.23 -6.59
C SER A 52 -15.07 29.09 -6.32
N LEU A 53 -13.83 29.26 -6.76
CA LEU A 53 -12.77 28.29 -6.54
C LEU A 53 -11.84 28.81 -5.46
N PRO A 54 -11.75 28.14 -4.29
CA PRO A 54 -10.75 28.49 -3.27
C PRO A 54 -9.33 28.37 -3.82
N ASP A 55 -8.37 29.04 -3.20
CA ASP A 55 -6.95 28.94 -3.60
C ASP A 55 -6.35 27.56 -3.28
N ARG A 56 -6.88 26.90 -2.26
CA ARG A 56 -6.48 25.57 -1.80
C ARG A 56 -7.70 24.80 -1.31
N VAL A 57 -7.80 23.52 -1.66
CA VAL A 57 -8.89 22.63 -1.23
C VAL A 57 -8.26 21.36 -0.69
N GLU A 58 -7.77 21.46 0.54
CA GLU A 58 -7.25 20.30 1.27
C GLU A 58 -8.38 19.31 1.55
N CYS A 59 -8.17 18.05 1.18
CA CYS A 59 -9.05 16.95 1.54
C CYS A 59 -8.32 15.90 2.37
N SER A 60 -9.10 15.18 3.17
CA SER A 60 -8.67 14.03 3.96
C SER A 60 -9.53 12.82 3.64
N ILE A 61 -8.89 11.67 3.43
CA ILE A 61 -9.53 10.44 2.96
C ILE A 61 -9.05 9.28 3.85
N CYS A 62 -9.97 8.63 4.55
CA CYS A 62 -9.71 7.39 5.27
C CYS A 62 -10.58 6.29 4.65
N VAL A 63 -10.00 5.13 4.36
CA VAL A 63 -10.74 3.97 3.85
C VAL A 63 -10.30 2.70 4.55
N ASP A 64 -11.12 1.68 4.43
CA ASP A 64 -10.70 0.30 4.67
C ASP A 64 -11.01 -0.53 3.39
N SER A 65 -10.03 -0.87 2.53
CA SER A 65 -8.58 -0.90 2.77
C SER A 65 -7.75 -0.06 1.78
N LYS A 66 -8.17 0.03 0.51
CA LYS A 66 -7.48 0.79 -0.54
C LYS A 66 -8.46 1.60 -1.39
N TYR A 67 -8.00 2.71 -1.99
CA TYR A 67 -8.85 3.49 -2.90
C TYR A 67 -8.15 4.07 -4.13
N TRP A 68 -8.96 4.39 -5.14
CA TRP A 68 -8.61 5.18 -6.32
C TRP A 68 -9.52 6.39 -6.38
N LEU A 69 -8.96 7.60 -6.44
CA LEU A 69 -9.71 8.85 -6.44
C LEU A 69 -9.78 9.43 -7.85
N TYR A 70 -10.98 9.82 -8.25
CA TYR A 70 -11.25 10.52 -9.49
C TYR A 70 -12.02 11.81 -9.20
N VAL A 71 -11.62 12.89 -9.87
CA VAL A 71 -12.34 14.17 -9.84
C VAL A 71 -12.59 14.58 -11.28
N ASN A 72 -13.87 14.79 -11.62
CA ASN A 72 -14.31 15.10 -12.98
C ASN A 72 -13.83 14.08 -14.03
N GLY A 73 -13.80 12.79 -13.66
CA GLY A 73 -13.31 11.69 -14.51
C GLY A 73 -11.79 11.60 -14.64
N LYS A 74 -11.03 12.58 -14.12
CA LYS A 74 -9.57 12.52 -14.07
C LYS A 74 -9.10 11.79 -12.82
N GLN A 75 -8.23 10.82 -12.98
CA GLN A 75 -7.60 10.13 -11.87
C GLN A 75 -6.64 11.07 -11.13
N VAL A 76 -6.85 11.21 -9.82
CA VAL A 76 -6.09 12.08 -8.91
C VAL A 76 -5.13 11.25 -8.06
N VAL A 77 -5.60 10.09 -7.58
CA VAL A 77 -4.79 9.13 -6.82
C VAL A 77 -4.91 7.77 -7.49
N PHE A 78 -3.77 7.18 -7.89
CA PHE A 78 -3.73 5.85 -8.49
C PHE A 78 -3.75 4.73 -7.45
N GLU A 79 -3.32 4.93 -6.21
CA GLU A 79 -3.59 4.00 -5.12
C GLU A 79 -3.37 4.75 -3.81
N GLY A 80 -4.40 4.82 -2.98
CA GLY A 80 -4.36 5.43 -1.66
C GLY A 80 -4.83 4.46 -0.58
N GLY A 81 -4.68 4.90 0.67
CA GLY A 81 -4.87 4.05 1.84
C GLY A 81 -3.61 3.25 2.18
N LEU A 82 -3.26 3.22 3.47
CA LEU A 82 -2.22 2.36 4.01
C LEU A 82 -2.82 1.09 4.61
N LYS A 83 -2.08 -0.01 4.54
CA LYS A 83 -2.43 -1.24 5.25
C LYS A 83 -2.43 -1.03 6.78
N ARG A 84 -3.63 -1.02 7.39
CA ARG A 84 -3.95 -0.79 8.82
C ARG A 84 -3.23 0.43 9.45
N GLY A 85 -3.66 0.88 10.63
CA GLY A 85 -3.09 2.07 11.28
C GLY A 85 -1.81 1.82 12.10
N PRO A 86 -1.39 2.83 12.88
CA PRO A 86 -0.10 2.84 13.60
C PRO A 86 -0.04 1.87 14.79
N ASN A 87 -1.15 1.19 15.10
CA ASN A 87 -1.30 0.20 16.15
C ASN A 87 -2.43 -0.76 15.72
N PRO A 88 -2.73 -1.83 16.49
CA PRO A 88 -3.73 -2.83 16.08
C PRO A 88 -5.14 -2.27 15.82
N THR A 89 -5.52 -1.14 16.43
CA THR A 89 -6.91 -0.64 16.43
C THR A 89 -7.15 0.62 15.61
N ASP A 90 -6.14 1.47 15.47
CA ASP A 90 -6.29 2.77 14.82
C ASP A 90 -6.16 2.69 13.29
N SER A 91 -6.42 3.82 12.60
CA SER A 91 -6.41 3.89 11.13
C SER A 91 -5.59 5.08 10.62
N TYR A 92 -4.99 4.94 9.44
CA TYR A 92 -4.37 6.04 8.71
C TYR A 92 -5.35 6.72 7.75
N TYR A 93 -5.23 8.04 7.59
CA TYR A 93 -5.89 8.79 6.53
C TYR A 93 -4.88 9.51 5.64
N ASP A 94 -5.18 9.61 4.35
CA ASP A 94 -4.41 10.37 3.39
C ASP A 94 -4.88 11.83 3.36
N ARG A 95 -3.97 12.74 2.98
CA ARG A 95 -4.25 14.16 2.81
C ARG A 95 -3.65 14.68 1.49
N LEU A 96 -4.43 15.43 0.72
CA LEU A 96 -3.99 16.01 -0.54
C LEU A 96 -4.78 17.27 -0.90
N ASP A 97 -4.28 18.05 -1.86
CA ASP A 97 -4.99 19.22 -2.38
C ASP A 97 -5.78 18.86 -3.65
N LEU A 98 -7.10 19.02 -3.59
CA LEU A 98 -8.00 18.79 -4.71
C LEU A 98 -8.14 19.99 -5.63
N ARG A 99 -7.65 21.17 -5.22
CA ARG A 99 -7.86 22.40 -5.99
C ARG A 99 -7.46 22.29 -7.46
N PRO A 100 -6.33 21.66 -7.85
CA PRO A 100 -5.93 21.56 -9.26
C PRO A 100 -6.90 20.79 -10.15
N TYR A 101 -7.83 20.02 -9.57
CA TYR A 101 -8.76 19.13 -10.28
C TYR A 101 -10.20 19.66 -10.30
N LEU A 102 -10.46 20.75 -9.57
CA LEU A 102 -11.77 21.38 -9.45
C LEU A 102 -11.94 22.55 -10.43
N ARG A 103 -13.20 22.78 -10.84
CA ARG A 103 -13.63 23.90 -11.70
C ARG A 103 -14.80 24.64 -11.09
N LYS A 104 -15.06 25.87 -11.56
CA LYS A 104 -16.28 26.62 -11.17
C LYS A 104 -17.51 25.88 -11.71
N GLY A 105 -18.60 25.88 -10.95
CA GLY A 105 -19.81 25.12 -11.28
C GLY A 105 -19.72 23.66 -10.85
N ALA A 106 -20.27 22.75 -11.66
CA ALA A 106 -20.43 21.35 -11.31
C ALA A 106 -19.10 20.58 -11.33
N ASN A 107 -18.85 19.88 -10.23
CA ASN A 107 -17.76 18.92 -10.06
C ASN A 107 -18.31 17.59 -9.57
N ARG A 108 -17.66 16.51 -9.99
CA ARG A 108 -17.95 15.16 -9.50
C ARG A 108 -16.70 14.60 -8.83
N VAL A 109 -16.86 14.09 -7.62
CA VAL A 109 -15.83 13.37 -6.87
C VAL A 109 -16.25 11.91 -6.78
N GLU A 110 -15.37 11.00 -7.17
CA GLU A 110 -15.61 9.56 -7.19
C GLU A 110 -14.46 8.82 -6.53
N LEU A 111 -14.77 7.83 -5.71
CA LEU A 111 -13.79 6.92 -5.13
C LEU A 111 -14.19 5.49 -5.46
N LEU A 112 -13.26 4.72 -6.00
CA LEU A 112 -13.35 3.27 -6.02
C LEU A 112 -12.62 2.76 -4.79
N VAL A 113 -13.30 2.03 -3.92
CA VAL A 113 -12.73 1.48 -2.68
C VAL A 113 -12.71 -0.04 -2.78
N TRP A 114 -11.55 -0.63 -2.48
CA TRP A 114 -11.37 -2.06 -2.34
C TRP A 114 -11.18 -2.41 -0.87
N HIS A 115 -12.11 -3.19 -0.34
CA HIS A 115 -11.99 -3.80 0.99
C HIS A 115 -11.38 -5.19 0.84
N PHE A 116 -10.23 -5.40 1.48
CA PHE A 116 -9.59 -6.71 1.48
C PHE A 116 -10.44 -7.75 2.21
N GLY A 117 -10.95 -7.39 3.40
CA GLY A 117 -11.75 -8.26 4.26
C GLY A 117 -11.00 -9.51 4.73
N LYS A 118 -9.66 -9.45 4.80
CA LYS A 118 -8.79 -10.57 5.21
C LYS A 118 -7.58 -10.06 5.98
N THR A 119 -7.37 -10.62 7.17
CA THR A 119 -6.14 -10.44 7.94
C THR A 119 -5.04 -11.35 7.41
N GLY A 120 -3.82 -10.81 7.31
CA GLY A 120 -2.62 -11.51 6.86
C GLY A 120 -1.39 -11.05 7.65
N PHE A 121 -0.19 -11.26 7.09
CA PHE A 121 1.08 -10.90 7.73
C PHE A 121 1.47 -9.43 7.52
N SER A 122 0.67 -8.68 6.76
CA SER A 122 0.95 -7.29 6.42
C SER A 122 -0.24 -6.35 6.62
N HIS A 123 -1.37 -6.86 7.13
CA HIS A 123 -2.58 -6.09 7.39
C HIS A 123 -3.50 -6.82 8.38
N ILE A 124 -4.13 -6.06 9.26
CA ILE A 124 -5.22 -6.51 10.12
C ILE A 124 -6.52 -5.92 9.58
N ASP A 125 -7.44 -6.80 9.22
CA ASP A 125 -8.76 -6.42 8.74
C ASP A 125 -9.60 -5.83 9.88
N SER A 126 -10.29 -4.72 9.61
CA SER A 126 -11.25 -4.15 10.56
C SER A 126 -12.61 -4.87 10.53
N GLY A 127 -12.85 -5.72 9.53
CA GLY A 127 -14.12 -6.40 9.27
C GLY A 127 -15.21 -5.49 8.74
N ARG A 128 -14.87 -4.28 8.28
CA ARG A 128 -15.83 -3.26 7.81
C ARG A 128 -15.32 -2.50 6.61
N MET A 129 -16.05 -2.53 5.50
CA MET A 129 -15.86 -1.59 4.39
C MET A 129 -16.28 -0.19 4.86
N GLY A 130 -15.41 0.79 4.69
CA GLY A 130 -15.68 2.17 5.05
C GLY A 130 -14.97 3.19 4.18
N LEU A 131 -15.65 4.32 3.95
CA LEU A 131 -15.07 5.56 3.47
C LEU A 131 -15.39 6.71 4.43
N LEU A 132 -14.38 7.47 4.79
CA LEU A 132 -14.50 8.77 5.44
C LEU A 132 -13.80 9.81 4.57
N PHE A 133 -14.52 10.88 4.22
CA PHE A 133 -14.03 11.94 3.35
C PHE A 133 -14.36 13.30 3.93
N SER A 134 -13.39 14.22 3.90
CA SER A 134 -13.59 15.62 4.27
C SER A 134 -12.83 16.56 3.34
N ALA A 135 -13.51 17.59 2.84
CA ALA A 135 -12.91 18.74 2.15
C ALA A 135 -13.63 20.04 2.61
N PRO A 136 -13.26 20.60 3.78
CA PRO A 136 -14.02 21.67 4.44
C PRO A 136 -14.16 22.95 3.62
N ALA A 137 -13.12 23.32 2.85
CA ALA A 137 -13.09 24.53 2.03
C ALA A 137 -14.21 24.61 0.98
N ILE A 138 -14.79 23.46 0.62
CA ILE A 138 -15.91 23.35 -0.31
C ILE A 138 -17.16 22.72 0.33
N GLY A 139 -17.18 22.59 1.66
CA GLY A 139 -18.29 22.01 2.42
C GLY A 139 -18.62 20.56 2.07
N LEU A 140 -17.66 19.79 1.55
CA LEU A 140 -17.88 18.42 1.10
C LEU A 140 -17.42 17.43 2.17
N PHE A 141 -18.38 16.75 2.80
CA PHE A 141 -18.14 15.73 3.83
C PHE A 141 -18.85 14.43 3.46
N SER A 142 -18.26 13.27 3.74
CA SER A 142 -18.93 11.97 3.60
C SER A 142 -20.13 11.91 4.54
N SER A 143 -21.27 11.46 4.01
CA SER A 143 -22.56 11.36 4.70
C SER A 143 -23.52 10.54 3.83
N GLY A 144 -24.74 10.29 4.30
CA GLY A 144 -25.78 9.62 3.53
C GLY A 144 -26.22 10.36 2.25
N MET A 145 -25.71 11.57 2.01
CA MET A 145 -25.90 12.30 0.74
C MET A 145 -24.95 11.82 -0.37
N TRP A 146 -23.94 11.03 -0.05
CA TRP A 146 -23.13 10.35 -1.05
C TRP A 146 -23.94 9.21 -1.66
N GLU A 147 -23.65 8.92 -2.92
CA GLU A 147 -24.23 7.77 -3.60
C GLU A 147 -23.17 6.68 -3.72
N SER A 148 -23.59 5.43 -3.64
CA SER A 148 -22.69 4.27 -3.68
C SER A 148 -23.27 3.10 -4.47
N ARG A 149 -22.38 2.23 -4.92
CA ARG A 149 -22.75 0.96 -5.55
C ARG A 149 -21.71 -0.10 -5.24
N LEU A 150 -22.14 -1.22 -4.68
CA LEU A 150 -21.35 -2.45 -4.60
C LEU A 150 -21.22 -3.01 -6.03
N LEU A 151 -19.98 -3.25 -6.46
CA LEU A 151 -19.67 -3.60 -7.84
C LEU A 151 -19.66 -5.12 -8.01
N GLU A 152 -20.81 -5.67 -8.42
CA GLU A 152 -21.01 -7.11 -8.68
C GLU A 152 -20.09 -7.66 -9.77
N GLU A 153 -19.53 -6.78 -10.62
CA GLU A 153 -18.55 -7.17 -11.63
C GLU A 153 -17.21 -7.62 -11.04
N TYR A 154 -16.91 -7.29 -9.77
CA TYR A 154 -15.75 -7.81 -9.05
C TYR A 154 -16.14 -9.01 -8.21
N THR A 155 -15.44 -10.13 -8.39
CA THR A 155 -15.65 -11.36 -7.62
C THR A 155 -14.31 -12.01 -7.25
N ALA A 156 -14.36 -13.11 -6.50
CA ALA A 156 -13.19 -13.93 -6.25
C ALA A 156 -12.76 -14.69 -7.52
N CYS A 157 -11.45 -14.84 -7.72
CA CYS A 157 -10.90 -15.81 -8.67
C CYS A 157 -11.10 -17.25 -8.17
N GLY A 158 -11.06 -18.21 -9.10
CA GLY A 158 -10.97 -19.63 -8.76
C GLY A 158 -9.58 -20.03 -8.22
N GLU A 159 -9.39 -21.33 -8.00
CA GLU A 159 -8.09 -21.88 -7.61
C GLU A 159 -7.01 -21.66 -8.70
N PRO A 160 -5.72 -21.51 -8.32
CA PRO A 160 -5.22 -21.46 -6.94
C PRO A 160 -5.50 -20.11 -6.26
N VAL A 161 -5.93 -20.10 -5.00
CA VAL A 161 -6.06 -18.84 -4.24
C VAL A 161 -4.71 -18.37 -3.68
N PRO A 162 -4.50 -17.04 -3.47
CA PRO A 162 -3.32 -16.56 -2.76
C PRO A 162 -3.22 -17.17 -1.36
N ASN A 163 -1.99 -17.42 -0.91
CA ASN A 163 -1.76 -18.05 0.39
C ASN A 163 -2.30 -17.23 1.58
N GLY A 164 -2.34 -17.85 2.77
CA GLY A 164 -2.92 -17.26 3.98
C GLY A 164 -2.25 -15.97 4.48
N ARG A 165 -1.00 -15.71 4.10
CA ARG A 165 -0.19 -14.57 4.58
C ARG A 165 -0.57 -13.26 3.87
N LEU A 166 -1.08 -13.33 2.64
CA LEU A 166 -1.54 -12.15 1.88
C LEU A 166 -2.96 -11.75 2.28
N SER A 167 -3.18 -10.46 2.53
CA SER A 167 -4.53 -9.91 2.74
C SER A 167 -5.27 -9.64 1.43
N GLU A 168 -4.52 -9.38 0.36
CA GLU A 168 -5.04 -9.14 -0.96
C GLU A 168 -5.57 -10.42 -1.60
N SER A 169 -6.74 -10.33 -2.24
CA SER A 169 -7.28 -11.38 -3.08
C SER A 169 -6.84 -11.22 -4.53
N SER A 170 -6.79 -12.33 -5.27
CA SER A 170 -6.78 -12.27 -6.73
C SER A 170 -8.08 -11.64 -7.23
N ILE A 171 -7.99 -10.82 -8.27
CA ILE A 171 -9.13 -10.03 -8.77
C ILE A 171 -9.73 -10.70 -9.99
N HIS A 172 -10.98 -11.15 -9.87
CA HIS A 172 -11.79 -11.52 -11.03
C HIS A 172 -12.73 -10.35 -11.39
N TYR A 173 -12.73 -9.95 -12.66
CA TYR A 173 -13.59 -8.90 -13.17
C TYR A 173 -14.39 -9.37 -14.39
N ASP A 174 -15.73 -9.28 -14.34
CA ASP A 174 -16.60 -9.62 -15.47
C ASP A 174 -17.17 -8.37 -16.16
N ALA A 175 -16.63 -8.04 -17.33
CA ALA A 175 -17.07 -6.87 -18.09
C ALA A 175 -18.48 -7.01 -18.68
N ARG A 176 -19.04 -8.22 -18.77
CA ARG A 176 -20.43 -8.44 -19.17
C ARG A 176 -21.37 -8.00 -18.06
N VAL A 177 -21.03 -8.34 -16.81
CA VAL A 177 -21.76 -7.87 -15.61
C VAL A 177 -21.64 -6.36 -15.49
N ALA A 178 -20.44 -5.80 -15.66
CA ALA A 178 -20.24 -4.35 -15.64
C ALA A 178 -21.09 -3.63 -16.72
N LYS A 179 -21.16 -4.20 -17.94
CA LYS A 179 -22.00 -3.66 -19.02
C LYS A 179 -23.50 -3.75 -18.67
N ALA A 180 -23.96 -4.90 -18.18
CA ALA A 180 -25.36 -5.09 -17.77
C ALA A 180 -25.76 -4.15 -16.63
N ASN A 181 -24.81 -3.85 -15.75
CA ASN A 181 -25.00 -2.98 -14.59
C ASN A 181 -24.68 -1.49 -14.86
N ALA A 182 -24.34 -1.12 -16.10
CA ALA A 182 -23.90 0.24 -16.42
C ALA A 182 -24.96 1.29 -16.02
N ASP A 183 -26.23 0.99 -16.32
CA ASP A 183 -27.37 1.88 -16.07
C ASP A 183 -28.05 1.64 -14.71
N LYS A 184 -27.59 0.66 -13.91
CA LYS A 184 -28.11 0.46 -12.56
C LYS A 184 -27.86 1.73 -11.72
N PRO A 185 -28.90 2.28 -11.07
CA PRO A 185 -28.76 3.49 -10.28
C PRO A 185 -27.80 3.27 -9.11
N TYR A 186 -27.17 4.36 -8.67
CA TYR A 186 -26.50 4.36 -7.37
C TYR A 186 -27.55 4.61 -6.30
N THR A 187 -27.30 4.11 -5.10
CA THR A 187 -28.17 4.32 -3.95
C THR A 187 -27.48 5.19 -2.91
N ALA A 188 -28.27 5.87 -2.08
CA ALA A 188 -27.74 6.67 -0.98
C ALA A 188 -26.85 5.78 -0.09
N SER A 189 -25.64 6.24 0.21
CA SER A 189 -24.70 5.53 1.07
C SER A 189 -25.25 5.43 2.49
N ARG A 190 -24.92 4.33 3.17
CA ARG A 190 -25.31 4.15 4.58
C ARG A 190 -24.25 4.74 5.49
N GLU A 191 -24.65 5.62 6.40
CA GLU A 191 -23.79 6.07 7.49
C GLU A 191 -23.63 4.97 8.54
N ILE A 192 -22.39 4.69 8.94
CA ILE A 192 -22.05 3.58 9.85
C ILE A 192 -21.19 3.99 11.04
N GLY A 193 -20.82 5.27 11.13
CA GLY A 193 -20.06 5.77 12.27
C GLY A 193 -19.60 7.22 12.10
N ARG A 194 -18.97 7.73 13.15
CA ARG A 194 -18.30 9.03 13.21
C ARG A 194 -16.78 8.84 13.20
N PRO A 195 -16.00 9.86 12.80
CA PRO A 195 -14.55 9.84 13.00
C PRO A 195 -14.23 9.52 14.47
N GLY A 196 -13.37 8.53 14.72
CA GLY A 196 -13.07 8.08 16.08
C GLY A 196 -13.81 6.82 16.53
N ASP A 197 -14.91 6.45 15.86
CA ASP A 197 -15.68 5.26 16.24
C ASP A 197 -14.94 3.96 15.85
N ALA A 198 -15.14 2.91 16.64
CA ALA A 198 -14.71 1.56 16.28
C ALA A 198 -15.40 1.09 14.98
N PRO A 199 -14.73 0.26 14.14
CA PRO A 199 -13.43 -0.38 14.37
C PRO A 199 -12.21 0.41 13.88
N TRP A 200 -12.40 1.64 13.38
CA TRP A 200 -11.33 2.47 12.83
C TRP A 200 -10.62 3.32 13.88
N ASN A 201 -11.31 3.60 14.99
CA ASN A 201 -10.80 4.27 16.19
C ASN A 201 -10.08 5.59 15.85
N LYS A 202 -8.96 5.90 16.50
CA LYS A 202 -8.27 7.17 16.30
C LYS A 202 -7.65 7.21 14.90
N LEU A 203 -7.82 8.35 14.25
CA LEU A 203 -7.35 8.58 12.88
C LEU A 203 -6.01 9.31 12.91
N HIS A 204 -5.01 8.78 12.21
CA HIS A 204 -3.67 9.34 12.13
C HIS A 204 -3.34 9.72 10.69
N GLU A 205 -2.70 10.86 10.50
CA GLU A 205 -2.27 11.24 9.15
C GLU A 205 -1.23 10.23 8.65
N ARG A 206 -1.31 9.87 7.36
CA ARG A 206 -0.33 9.05 6.66
C ARG A 206 1.08 9.61 6.93
N PRO A 207 2.00 8.84 7.56
CA PRO A 207 3.32 9.34 7.93
C PRO A 207 4.36 9.20 6.81
N ILE A 208 3.98 8.63 5.67
CA ILE A 208 4.82 8.44 4.48
C ILE A 208 4.19 9.09 3.24
N PRO A 209 4.95 9.37 2.19
CA PRO A 209 4.40 9.90 0.94
C PRO A 209 3.30 9.03 0.33
N LEU A 210 2.37 9.64 -0.42
CA LEU A 210 1.52 8.90 -1.36
C LEU A 210 2.39 8.12 -2.34
N PHE A 211 1.87 6.99 -2.85
CA PHE A 211 2.63 6.17 -3.78
C PHE A 211 2.90 6.91 -5.09
N ARG A 212 4.09 6.66 -5.62
CA ARG A 212 4.51 7.19 -6.91
C ARG A 212 3.90 6.35 -8.02
N ASP A 213 3.17 7.00 -8.92
CA ASP A 213 2.70 6.44 -10.19
C ASP A 213 3.71 6.79 -11.29
N PHE A 214 4.32 5.79 -11.93
CA PHE A 214 5.29 5.97 -13.02
C PHE A 214 4.63 6.05 -14.40
N GLY A 215 3.30 6.11 -14.43
CA GLY A 215 2.52 6.18 -15.65
C GLY A 215 2.36 4.83 -16.35
N LEU A 216 1.38 4.78 -17.24
CA LEU A 216 1.08 3.61 -18.06
C LEU A 216 2.07 3.52 -19.23
N LYS A 217 2.75 2.39 -19.36
CA LYS A 217 3.81 2.14 -20.36
C LYS A 217 3.46 0.95 -21.25
N ASP A 218 3.94 0.98 -22.48
CA ASP A 218 3.78 -0.14 -23.42
C ASP A 218 4.64 -1.34 -23.04
N ALA A 219 4.03 -2.53 -23.13
CA ALA A 219 4.73 -3.80 -23.00
C ALA A 219 5.00 -4.38 -24.40
N LYS A 220 6.24 -4.81 -24.64
CA LYS A 220 6.56 -5.60 -25.84
C LYS A 220 6.32 -7.07 -25.53
N CYS A 221 5.42 -7.69 -26.29
CA CYS A 221 5.03 -9.09 -26.08
C CYS A 221 5.59 -9.99 -27.18
N ALA A 222 6.07 -11.16 -26.80
CA ALA A 222 6.18 -12.31 -27.68
C ALA A 222 4.91 -13.16 -27.55
N LEU A 223 4.31 -13.56 -28.66
CA LEU A 223 3.17 -14.48 -28.67
C LEU A 223 3.70 -15.92 -28.67
N HIS A 224 3.24 -16.73 -27.73
CA HIS A 224 3.38 -18.17 -27.75
C HIS A 224 2.01 -18.79 -27.98
N GLU A 225 1.82 -19.37 -29.16
CA GLU A 225 0.56 -20.02 -29.52
C GLU A 225 0.48 -21.40 -28.87
N GLY A 226 -0.72 -21.76 -28.40
CA GLY A 226 -1.01 -23.09 -27.86
C GLY A 226 -2.29 -23.66 -28.46
N GLU A 227 -2.57 -24.93 -28.21
CA GLU A 227 -3.75 -25.60 -28.80
C GLU A 227 -5.09 -25.02 -28.31
N ARG A 228 -5.13 -24.55 -27.05
CA ARG A 228 -6.34 -24.03 -26.40
C ARG A 228 -6.22 -22.58 -25.97
N GLU A 229 -5.02 -22.17 -25.61
CA GLU A 229 -4.72 -20.85 -25.08
C GLU A 229 -3.42 -20.36 -25.68
N ASP A 230 -3.38 -19.07 -25.96
CA ASP A 230 -2.15 -18.37 -26.33
C ASP A 230 -1.64 -17.58 -25.13
N THR A 231 -0.34 -17.37 -25.06
CA THR A 231 0.28 -16.54 -24.02
C THR A 231 1.07 -15.41 -24.67
N LEU A 232 0.68 -14.17 -24.38
CA LEU A 232 1.52 -13.01 -24.65
C LEU A 232 2.48 -12.82 -23.47
N VAL A 233 3.77 -13.02 -23.74
CA VAL A 233 4.86 -12.92 -22.77
C VAL A 233 5.54 -11.57 -22.92
N ALA A 234 5.36 -10.68 -21.94
CA ALA A 234 5.99 -9.38 -21.87
C ALA A 234 7.16 -9.39 -20.88
N ARG A 235 8.39 -9.33 -21.38
CA ARG A 235 9.57 -9.11 -20.53
C ARG A 235 9.62 -7.63 -20.12
N LEU A 236 9.60 -7.39 -18.83
CA LEU A 236 9.66 -6.05 -18.26
C LEU A 236 11.11 -5.55 -18.24
N PRO A 237 11.35 -4.23 -18.18
CA PRO A 237 12.71 -3.68 -18.11
C PRO A 237 13.53 -4.18 -16.91
N TYR A 238 12.85 -4.49 -15.81
CA TYR A 238 13.38 -4.96 -14.53
C TYR A 238 12.22 -5.47 -13.68
N ASN A 239 12.52 -6.23 -12.62
CA ASN A 239 11.57 -6.65 -11.61
C ASN A 239 10.78 -5.45 -11.03
N MET A 240 9.45 -5.47 -11.01
CA MET A 240 8.68 -4.34 -10.47
C MET A 240 7.36 -4.70 -9.84
N GLN A 241 6.85 -3.80 -9.00
CA GLN A 241 5.46 -3.77 -8.56
C GLN A 241 4.61 -3.07 -9.64
N LEU A 242 3.63 -3.78 -10.23
CA LEU A 242 2.87 -3.27 -11.37
C LEU A 242 1.40 -3.69 -11.38
N THR A 243 0.58 -2.91 -12.09
CA THR A 243 -0.77 -3.28 -12.53
C THR A 243 -0.78 -3.58 -14.04
N PRO A 244 -1.33 -4.72 -14.49
CA PRO A 244 -1.42 -5.04 -15.91
C PRO A 244 -2.61 -4.35 -16.56
N TYR A 245 -2.42 -3.91 -17.81
CA TYR A 245 -3.44 -3.26 -18.61
C TYR A 245 -3.52 -3.91 -20.00
N ILE A 246 -4.73 -4.18 -20.48
CA ILE A 246 -4.96 -4.77 -21.80
C ILE A 246 -5.99 -3.97 -22.60
N GLU A 247 -5.83 -3.96 -23.92
CA GLU A 247 -6.85 -3.57 -24.90
C GLU A 247 -7.15 -4.79 -25.75
N VAL A 248 -8.43 -5.17 -25.82
CA VAL A 248 -8.86 -6.38 -26.52
C VAL A 248 -10.08 -6.09 -27.38
N ASP A 249 -10.20 -6.84 -28.47
CA ASP A 249 -11.37 -6.84 -29.33
C ASP A 249 -11.92 -8.26 -29.39
N ASP A 250 -13.03 -8.50 -28.69
CA ASP A 250 -13.66 -9.80 -28.61
C ASP A 250 -15.04 -9.76 -29.27
N PRO A 251 -15.16 -10.20 -30.54
CA PRO A 251 -16.43 -10.16 -31.27
C PRO A 251 -17.56 -10.99 -30.64
N GLN A 252 -17.22 -11.99 -29.82
CA GLN A 252 -18.20 -12.86 -29.15
C GLN A 252 -18.47 -12.37 -27.72
N GLY A 253 -17.41 -11.99 -26.99
CA GLY A 253 -17.45 -11.71 -25.56
C GLY A 253 -17.51 -12.99 -24.73
N GLY A 254 -17.19 -12.88 -23.44
CA GLY A 254 -17.17 -14.01 -22.50
C GLY A 254 -15.85 -14.77 -22.45
N SER A 255 -14.83 -14.34 -23.19
CA SER A 255 -13.48 -14.91 -23.11
C SER A 255 -12.85 -14.57 -21.77
N LEU A 256 -12.26 -15.58 -21.12
CA LEU A 256 -11.48 -15.41 -19.90
C LEU A 256 -10.02 -15.11 -20.23
N ILE A 257 -9.50 -13.99 -19.73
CA ILE A 257 -8.10 -13.59 -19.83
C ILE A 257 -7.48 -13.68 -18.45
N ARG A 258 -6.35 -14.38 -18.33
CA ARG A 258 -5.57 -14.44 -17.08
C ARG A 258 -4.36 -13.53 -17.18
N LEU A 259 -4.16 -12.72 -16.14
CA LEU A 259 -3.06 -11.75 -16.02
C LEU A 259 -2.25 -12.14 -14.79
N GLN A 260 -0.99 -12.50 -14.98
CA GLN A 260 -0.10 -12.92 -13.91
C GLN A 260 1.36 -12.64 -14.25
N THR A 261 2.23 -12.65 -13.25
CA THR A 261 3.67 -12.54 -13.46
C THR A 261 4.35 -13.90 -13.33
N ASP A 262 5.63 -13.97 -13.69
CA ASP A 262 6.50 -15.10 -13.41
C ASP A 262 6.74 -15.34 -11.91
N HIS A 263 6.48 -14.34 -11.06
CA HIS A 263 6.61 -14.44 -9.60
C HIS A 263 5.31 -14.88 -8.90
N ILE A 264 4.26 -15.29 -9.62
CA ILE A 264 3.02 -15.80 -9.01
C ILE A 264 3.28 -16.97 -8.02
N GLN A 265 4.40 -17.69 -8.17
CA GLN A 265 4.91 -18.65 -7.19
C GLN A 265 6.41 -18.46 -6.89
N GLY A 266 6.94 -17.23 -7.04
CA GLY A 266 8.38 -16.97 -6.91
C GLY A 266 8.94 -17.36 -5.53
N GLY A 267 8.15 -17.17 -4.47
CA GLY A 267 8.49 -17.54 -3.10
C GLY A 267 7.95 -18.91 -2.65
N SER A 268 7.75 -19.88 -3.54
CA SER A 268 7.21 -21.23 -3.28
C SER A 268 5.71 -21.32 -2.92
N GLU A 269 5.06 -20.18 -2.65
CA GLU A 269 3.64 -20.06 -2.33
C GLU A 269 2.89 -19.26 -3.40
N TRP A 270 1.58 -19.50 -3.55
CA TRP A 270 0.75 -18.76 -4.50
C TRP A 270 0.57 -17.29 -4.05
N GLY A 271 0.91 -16.37 -4.95
CA GLY A 271 0.65 -14.94 -4.85
C GLY A 271 -0.65 -14.52 -5.53
N VAL A 272 -0.82 -13.21 -5.74
CA VAL A 272 -2.00 -12.64 -6.39
C VAL A 272 -1.91 -12.69 -7.92
N ARG A 273 -3.07 -12.86 -8.56
CA ARG A 273 -3.26 -12.73 -10.01
C ARG A 273 -4.55 -11.98 -10.34
N ALA A 274 -4.85 -11.84 -11.62
CA ALA A 274 -6.14 -11.34 -12.06
C ALA A 274 -6.74 -12.16 -13.20
N GLU A 275 -8.06 -12.16 -13.24
CA GLU A 275 -8.91 -12.75 -14.25
C GLU A 275 -9.85 -11.68 -14.80
N TYR A 276 -9.99 -11.62 -16.12
CA TYR A 276 -10.86 -10.66 -16.80
C TYR A 276 -11.74 -11.39 -17.81
N VAL A 277 -13.05 -11.25 -17.67
CA VAL A 277 -14.01 -11.77 -18.64
C VAL A 277 -14.45 -10.65 -19.57
N THR A 278 -14.22 -10.83 -20.87
CA THR A 278 -14.53 -9.83 -21.90
C THR A 278 -16.03 -9.61 -22.06
N ARG A 279 -16.45 -8.38 -22.40
CA ARG A 279 -17.73 -8.13 -23.06
C ARG A 279 -17.55 -8.15 -24.57
N GLN A 280 -18.66 -8.16 -25.31
CA GLN A 280 -18.61 -8.06 -26.76
C GLN A 280 -17.97 -6.73 -27.24
N GLY A 281 -17.09 -6.82 -28.22
CA GLY A 281 -16.42 -5.75 -28.95
C GLY A 281 -15.13 -5.23 -28.31
N LYS A 282 -14.73 -4.04 -28.73
CA LYS A 282 -13.54 -3.35 -28.23
C LYS A 282 -13.73 -2.86 -26.79
N GLN A 283 -12.68 -3.07 -26.00
CA GLN A 283 -12.64 -2.70 -24.59
C GLN A 283 -11.20 -2.60 -24.10
N ALA A 284 -11.06 -2.01 -22.91
CA ALA A 284 -9.81 -1.99 -22.19
C ALA A 284 -10.04 -2.21 -20.70
N TYR A 285 -9.04 -2.75 -20.04
CA TYR A 285 -9.09 -3.10 -18.62
C TYR A 285 -7.71 -2.94 -17.98
N GLU A 286 -7.67 -2.32 -16.81
CA GLU A 286 -6.52 -2.32 -15.90
C GLU A 286 -6.91 -3.12 -14.66
N SER A 287 -6.16 -4.17 -14.33
CA SER A 287 -6.36 -4.85 -13.04
C SER A 287 -5.63 -4.07 -11.96
N LEU A 288 -6.38 -3.56 -10.98
CA LEU A 288 -5.87 -2.60 -10.01
C LEU A 288 -5.15 -3.24 -8.81
N GLY A 289 -5.18 -4.57 -8.68
CA GLY A 289 -4.40 -5.31 -7.71
C GLY A 289 -2.97 -5.48 -8.19
N TRP A 290 -2.01 -4.83 -7.52
CA TRP A 290 -0.63 -4.85 -7.97
C TRP A 290 0.03 -6.23 -7.75
N MET A 291 0.85 -6.61 -8.72
CA MET A 291 1.65 -7.84 -8.77
C MET A 291 3.14 -7.48 -8.79
N ASN A 292 4.01 -8.44 -8.46
CA ASN A 292 5.45 -8.29 -8.59
C ASN A 292 6.00 -9.23 -9.67
N GLY A 293 7.04 -8.87 -10.42
CA GLY A 293 7.80 -9.81 -11.25
C GLY A 293 8.63 -9.15 -12.36
N ASP A 294 9.35 -9.98 -13.12
CA ASP A 294 10.20 -9.61 -14.25
C ASP A 294 9.53 -9.86 -15.61
N VAL A 295 8.51 -10.73 -15.63
CA VAL A 295 7.76 -11.09 -16.83
C VAL A 295 6.27 -11.04 -16.54
N LEU A 296 5.52 -10.33 -17.39
CA LEU A 296 4.06 -10.34 -17.39
C LEU A 296 3.55 -11.36 -18.41
N HIS A 297 2.71 -12.29 -17.97
CA HIS A 297 1.98 -13.25 -18.79
C HIS A 297 0.52 -12.81 -18.94
N VAL A 298 0.09 -12.63 -20.18
CA VAL A 298 -1.32 -12.43 -20.56
C VAL A 298 -1.77 -13.69 -21.30
N ILE A 299 -2.53 -14.54 -20.62
CA ILE A 299 -2.98 -15.83 -21.13
C ILE A 299 -4.42 -15.65 -21.62
N VAL A 300 -4.67 -16.00 -22.87
CA VAL A 300 -5.94 -15.78 -23.57
C VAL A 300 -6.40 -17.06 -24.29
N PRO A 301 -7.70 -17.24 -24.58
CA PRO A 301 -8.15 -18.31 -25.45
C PRO A 301 -7.49 -18.20 -26.82
N HIS A 302 -7.22 -19.35 -27.44
CA HIS A 302 -6.55 -19.41 -28.73
C HIS A 302 -7.25 -18.53 -29.78
N GLY A 303 -6.48 -17.67 -30.44
CA GLY A 303 -6.98 -16.76 -31.48
C GLY A 303 -7.67 -15.49 -30.97
N LEU A 304 -7.76 -15.26 -29.64
CA LEU A 304 -8.30 -14.00 -29.12
C LEU A 304 -7.35 -12.83 -29.43
N LYS A 305 -7.90 -11.77 -30.05
CA LYS A 305 -7.12 -10.60 -30.44
C LYS A 305 -6.88 -9.64 -29.28
N VAL A 306 -5.66 -9.63 -28.78
CA VAL A 306 -5.15 -8.58 -27.87
C VAL A 306 -4.49 -7.48 -28.71
N ALA A 307 -5.09 -6.29 -28.71
CA ALA A 307 -4.60 -5.15 -29.48
C ALA A 307 -3.39 -4.48 -28.82
N ARG A 308 -3.36 -4.44 -27.49
CA ARG A 308 -2.29 -3.78 -26.73
C ARG A 308 -2.15 -4.39 -25.35
N VAL A 309 -0.90 -4.55 -24.90
CA VAL A 309 -0.56 -4.85 -23.51
C VAL A 309 0.27 -3.69 -22.98
N ARG A 310 -0.12 -3.21 -21.80
CA ARG A 310 0.56 -2.14 -21.06
C ARG A 310 0.72 -2.57 -19.61
N TYR A 311 1.58 -1.86 -18.91
CA TYR A 311 1.75 -2.01 -17.47
C TYR A 311 1.92 -0.63 -16.84
N ARG A 312 1.57 -0.52 -15.57
CA ARG A 312 1.87 0.66 -14.77
C ARG A 312 2.64 0.26 -13.54
N GLU A 313 3.85 0.79 -13.43
CA GLU A 313 4.64 0.66 -12.22
C GLU A 313 4.13 1.68 -11.18
N SER A 314 3.97 1.21 -9.94
CA SER A 314 3.72 2.08 -8.80
C SER A 314 4.43 1.55 -7.57
N GLY A 315 4.81 2.41 -6.63
CA GLY A 315 5.55 2.00 -5.43
C GLY A 315 5.79 3.14 -4.46
N TYR A 316 6.69 2.91 -3.50
CA TYR A 316 7.11 3.95 -2.56
C TYR A 316 7.73 5.15 -3.29
N ASP A 317 7.43 6.38 -2.85
CA ASP A 317 8.03 7.59 -3.42
C ASP A 317 9.40 7.91 -2.77
N GLY A 318 10.35 7.01 -3.01
CA GLY A 318 11.77 7.16 -2.67
C GLY A 318 12.61 6.75 -3.87
N LEU A 319 13.37 7.69 -4.43
CA LEU A 319 14.17 7.43 -5.63
C LEU A 319 15.57 6.95 -5.26
N PRO A 320 16.21 6.12 -6.10
CA PRO A 320 17.62 5.82 -5.94
C PRO A 320 18.42 7.11 -6.24
N GLU A 321 19.03 7.67 -5.20
CA GLU A 321 19.87 8.89 -5.27
C GLU A 321 21.33 8.60 -4.92
N GLY A 322 21.59 7.43 -4.33
CA GLY A 322 22.94 6.93 -4.08
C GLY A 322 23.56 6.30 -5.32
N GLU A 323 24.85 6.53 -5.52
CA GLU A 323 25.59 6.04 -6.67
C GLU A 323 26.83 5.24 -6.24
N PHE A 324 27.10 4.17 -6.97
CA PHE A 324 28.32 3.39 -6.89
C PHE A 324 28.74 2.98 -8.30
N LEU A 325 30.03 3.11 -8.60
CA LEU A 325 30.62 2.69 -9.86
C LEU A 325 32.07 2.29 -9.64
N CYS A 326 32.46 1.15 -10.22
CA CYS A 326 33.85 0.69 -10.29
C CYS A 326 34.19 0.16 -11.69
N ASP A 327 35.45 -0.24 -11.91
CA ASP A 327 35.93 -0.78 -13.18
C ASP A 327 35.51 -2.25 -13.43
N ASP A 328 34.88 -2.89 -12.45
CA ASP A 328 34.33 -4.24 -12.56
C ASP A 328 32.82 -4.24 -12.85
N ALA A 329 32.46 -4.75 -14.04
CA ALA A 329 31.07 -4.85 -14.48
C ALA A 329 30.20 -5.78 -13.62
N TYR A 330 30.79 -6.75 -12.91
CA TYR A 330 30.08 -7.62 -11.98
C TYR A 330 29.54 -6.82 -10.80
N PHE A 331 30.40 -6.05 -10.10
CA PHE A 331 29.99 -5.27 -8.93
C PHE A 331 29.02 -4.15 -9.30
N ASN A 332 29.19 -3.53 -10.46
CA ASN A 332 28.22 -2.57 -10.98
C ASN A 332 26.83 -3.20 -11.18
N ARG A 333 26.77 -4.43 -11.73
CA ARG A 333 25.50 -5.16 -11.89
C ARG A 333 24.94 -5.62 -10.54
N PHE A 334 25.79 -6.05 -9.62
CA PHE A 334 25.40 -6.44 -8.27
C PHE A 334 24.74 -5.27 -7.53
N TRP A 335 25.34 -4.07 -7.59
CA TRP A 335 24.75 -2.85 -7.05
C TRP A 335 23.35 -2.57 -7.63
N GLN A 336 23.20 -2.62 -8.97
CA GLN A 336 21.90 -2.39 -9.62
C GLN A 336 20.84 -3.40 -9.18
N LYS A 337 21.22 -4.66 -8.96
CA LYS A 337 20.31 -5.69 -8.42
C LYS A 337 19.93 -5.37 -6.98
N GLY A 338 20.90 -5.04 -6.12
CA GLY A 338 20.66 -4.64 -4.73
C GLY A 338 19.69 -3.46 -4.63
N LEU A 339 19.93 -2.39 -5.40
CA LEU A 339 19.02 -1.26 -5.50
C LEU A 339 17.60 -1.71 -5.87
N ARG A 340 17.46 -2.57 -6.88
CA ARG A 340 16.12 -2.99 -7.32
C ARG A 340 15.42 -3.86 -6.28
N THR A 341 16.13 -4.78 -5.64
CA THR A 341 15.60 -5.60 -4.54
C THR A 341 15.10 -4.73 -3.39
N LEU A 342 15.90 -3.74 -2.97
CA LEU A 342 15.50 -2.75 -1.97
C LEU A 342 14.19 -2.06 -2.35
N TYR A 343 14.07 -1.58 -3.58
CA TYR A 343 12.88 -0.85 -4.03
C TYR A 343 11.62 -1.71 -4.03
N VAL A 344 11.70 -2.93 -4.57
CA VAL A 344 10.50 -3.79 -4.64
C VAL A 344 10.08 -4.29 -3.26
N ASN A 345 10.97 -4.23 -2.27
CA ASN A 345 10.66 -4.48 -0.86
C ASN A 345 10.24 -3.22 -0.08
N MET A 346 9.83 -2.13 -0.77
CA MET A 346 9.24 -0.94 -0.16
C MET A 346 7.89 -0.56 -0.80
N ARG A 347 6.85 -0.42 0.01
CA ARG A 347 5.56 0.20 -0.39
C ARG A 347 4.84 0.84 0.80
N ASP A 348 3.83 0.19 1.38
CA ASP A 348 3.17 0.63 2.62
C ASP A 348 4.11 0.55 3.85
N THR A 349 5.04 -0.41 3.76
CA THR A 349 6.06 -0.76 4.73
C THR A 349 7.24 -1.39 3.96
N TYR A 350 8.33 -1.68 4.66
CA TYR A 350 9.31 -2.66 4.20
C TYR A 350 8.71 -4.07 4.17
N PHE A 351 9.18 -4.89 3.22
CA PHE A 351 8.78 -6.27 3.01
C PHE A 351 9.99 -7.22 3.06
N ASP A 352 9.77 -8.46 3.49
CA ASP A 352 10.66 -9.58 3.22
C ASP A 352 10.71 -9.91 1.71
N CYS A 353 9.52 -9.94 1.09
CA CYS A 353 9.34 -10.17 -0.33
C CYS A 353 8.09 -9.45 -0.84
N PRO A 354 8.06 -9.05 -2.12
CA PRO A 354 6.91 -8.35 -2.71
C PRO A 354 5.78 -9.29 -3.17
N ASP A 355 6.03 -10.61 -3.17
CA ASP A 355 5.10 -11.62 -3.68
C ASP A 355 4.27 -12.29 -2.58
N ARG A 356 4.78 -13.35 -1.92
CA ARG A 356 4.01 -14.29 -1.09
C ARG A 356 3.55 -13.76 0.27
N GLU A 357 4.21 -12.75 0.81
CA GLU A 357 4.02 -12.32 2.21
C GLU A 357 3.76 -10.83 2.32
N ARG A 358 4.65 -10.02 1.71
CA ARG A 358 4.65 -8.56 1.84
C ARG A 358 4.76 -8.14 3.30
N ALA A 359 5.46 -8.92 4.11
CA ALA A 359 5.44 -8.85 5.57
C ALA A 359 6.63 -8.03 6.09
N GLN A 360 6.40 -7.21 7.12
CA GLN A 360 7.45 -6.40 7.73
C GLN A 360 8.22 -7.22 8.78
N TRP A 361 8.99 -8.20 8.31
CA TRP A 361 9.90 -8.96 9.16
C TRP A 361 11.06 -8.08 9.59
N TRP A 362 11.28 -7.97 10.90
CA TRP A 362 12.11 -6.88 11.44
C TRP A 362 13.62 -7.19 11.45
N GLY A 363 14.00 -8.46 11.33
CA GLY A 363 15.36 -8.83 10.94
C GLY A 363 15.71 -8.23 9.58
N ASP A 364 14.86 -8.44 8.58
CA ASP A 364 15.00 -7.93 7.21
C ASP A 364 14.98 -6.39 7.21
N VAL A 365 14.00 -5.78 7.87
CA VAL A 365 13.89 -4.31 7.98
C VAL A 365 15.19 -3.71 8.51
N THR A 366 15.81 -4.30 9.53
CA THR A 366 17.07 -3.81 10.10
C THR A 366 18.17 -3.70 9.03
N VAL A 367 18.29 -4.69 8.15
CA VAL A 367 19.26 -4.70 7.05
C VAL A 367 18.87 -3.74 5.95
N LEU A 368 17.61 -3.81 5.48
CA LEU A 368 17.09 -2.95 4.40
C LEU A 368 17.23 -1.46 4.76
N MET A 369 16.99 -1.10 6.02
CA MET A 369 17.17 0.26 6.51
C MET A 369 18.63 0.72 6.42
N GLY A 370 19.57 -0.13 6.85
CA GLY A 370 20.99 0.18 6.80
C GLY A 370 21.49 0.48 5.39
N GLU A 371 21.04 -0.31 4.40
CA GLU A 371 21.38 -0.12 3.00
C GLU A 371 20.74 1.14 2.40
N CYS A 372 19.52 1.47 2.82
CA CYS A 372 18.77 2.64 2.33
C CYS A 372 19.48 3.98 2.59
N PHE A 373 20.26 4.10 3.68
CA PHE A 373 21.01 5.33 3.98
C PHE A 373 22.05 5.70 2.92
N TYR A 374 22.53 4.72 2.14
CA TYR A 374 23.53 4.93 1.10
C TYR A 374 22.94 4.97 -0.31
N THR A 375 21.69 4.53 -0.49
CA THR A 375 21.15 4.15 -1.80
C THR A 375 19.94 4.98 -2.22
N TYR A 376 19.08 5.39 -1.29
CA TYR A 376 17.81 6.05 -1.59
C TYR A 376 17.72 7.46 -1.01
N SER A 377 16.87 8.28 -1.62
CA SER A 377 16.53 9.62 -1.15
C SER A 377 16.10 9.62 0.31
N THR A 378 16.37 10.68 1.06
CA THR A 378 16.00 10.81 2.49
C THR A 378 14.52 10.65 2.79
N ARG A 379 13.63 10.65 1.77
CA ARG A 379 12.22 10.31 1.92
C ARG A 379 12.03 8.93 2.55
N VAL A 380 12.94 7.96 2.30
CA VAL A 380 12.87 6.63 2.92
C VAL A 380 13.02 6.67 4.44
N HIS A 381 13.53 7.76 5.03
CA HIS A 381 13.53 7.92 6.49
C HIS A 381 12.11 7.94 7.07
N ASP A 382 11.10 8.37 6.29
CA ASP A 382 9.71 8.38 6.73
C ASP A 382 9.16 6.95 6.92
N ILE A 383 9.50 6.01 6.03
CA ILE A 383 9.06 4.61 6.15
C ILE A 383 9.82 3.87 7.25
N MET A 384 11.10 4.19 7.46
CA MET A 384 11.89 3.73 8.61
C MET A 384 11.23 4.16 9.92
N ARG A 385 10.96 5.46 10.05
CA ARG A 385 10.32 6.04 11.23
C ARG A 385 8.95 5.46 11.48
N LYS A 386 8.13 5.32 10.43
CA LYS A 386 6.81 4.66 10.50
C LYS A 386 6.95 3.25 11.07
N GLY A 387 7.83 2.44 10.49
CA GLY A 387 8.08 1.08 10.96
C GLY A 387 8.46 1.05 12.43
N MET A 388 9.46 1.83 12.85
CA MET A 388 9.95 1.82 14.24
C MET A 388 8.83 2.14 15.24
N LEU A 389 7.98 3.12 14.91
CA LEU A 389 6.84 3.49 15.73
C LEU A 389 5.78 2.38 15.78
N GLU A 390 5.51 1.72 14.65
CA GLU A 390 4.57 0.60 14.57
C GLU A 390 5.07 -0.61 15.37
N LEU A 391 6.35 -1.00 15.24
CA LEU A 391 6.91 -2.13 16.00
C LEU A 391 6.70 -1.97 17.50
N CYS A 392 7.01 -0.77 18.02
CA CYS A 392 6.82 -0.46 19.42
C CYS A 392 5.33 -0.34 19.82
N ALA A 393 4.46 0.14 18.93
CA ALA A 393 3.04 0.28 19.21
C ALA A 393 2.28 -1.06 19.16
N PHE A 394 2.84 -2.07 18.51
CA PHE A 394 2.35 -3.45 18.52
C PHE A 394 2.93 -4.29 19.67
N GLN A 395 3.77 -3.70 20.54
CA GLN A 395 4.30 -4.38 21.72
C GLN A 395 3.16 -4.87 22.63
N ASN A 396 3.22 -6.12 23.05
CA ASN A 396 2.19 -6.68 23.92
C ASN A 396 2.33 -6.24 25.39
N ASP A 397 1.37 -6.62 26.23
CA ASP A 397 1.32 -6.24 27.64
C ASP A 397 2.52 -6.77 28.46
N LYS A 398 3.16 -7.84 27.99
CA LYS A 398 4.35 -8.43 28.61
C LYS A 398 5.65 -7.71 28.24
N GLY A 399 5.59 -6.65 27.42
CA GLY A 399 6.76 -5.92 26.94
C GLY A 399 7.44 -6.57 25.73
N ILE A 400 6.83 -7.59 25.12
CA ILE A 400 7.41 -8.29 23.98
C ILE A 400 7.03 -7.56 22.69
N ILE A 401 8.03 -7.17 21.90
CA ILE A 401 7.87 -6.80 20.49
C ILE A 401 7.97 -8.05 19.62
N HIS A 402 7.26 -8.06 18.49
CA HIS A 402 7.20 -9.19 17.57
C HIS A 402 7.08 -8.68 16.14
N SER A 403 7.35 -9.56 15.18
CA SER A 403 7.19 -9.31 13.76
C SER A 403 6.71 -10.57 13.05
N PRO A 404 6.00 -10.45 11.92
CA PRO A 404 5.71 -9.21 11.21
C PRO A 404 4.55 -8.42 11.82
N ILE A 405 4.62 -7.09 11.69
CA ILE A 405 3.52 -6.17 12.02
C ILE A 405 3.28 -5.18 10.87
N PRO A 406 2.06 -4.66 10.69
CA PRO A 406 0.82 -5.15 11.28
C PRO A 406 0.44 -6.53 10.70
N GLY A 407 -0.12 -7.41 11.52
CA GLY A 407 -0.59 -8.72 11.05
C GLY A 407 -1.19 -9.59 12.14
N ASN A 408 -1.51 -10.84 11.80
CA ASN A 408 -1.98 -11.87 12.75
C ASN A 408 -0.86 -12.74 13.33
N TYR A 409 0.40 -12.42 13.08
CA TYR A 409 1.53 -13.08 13.73
C TYR A 409 1.86 -12.35 15.02
N ASP A 410 1.87 -13.05 16.14
CA ASP A 410 1.99 -12.46 17.49
C ASP A 410 3.21 -12.96 18.27
N SER A 411 4.06 -13.76 17.62
CA SER A 411 5.14 -14.48 18.28
C SER A 411 6.50 -13.78 18.09
N GLU A 412 7.37 -13.89 19.09
CA GLU A 412 8.66 -13.20 19.09
C GLU A 412 9.72 -13.94 18.25
N LEU A 413 10.54 -13.18 17.51
CA LEU A 413 11.83 -13.64 16.97
C LEU A 413 12.97 -12.95 17.73
N PRO A 414 13.48 -13.53 18.83
CA PRO A 414 14.25 -12.79 19.83
C PRO A 414 15.51 -12.11 19.30
N ALA A 415 16.32 -12.82 18.50
CA ALA A 415 17.54 -12.27 17.92
C ALA A 415 17.26 -11.12 16.93
N GLN A 416 16.23 -11.27 16.09
CA GLN A 416 15.82 -10.22 15.15
C GLN A 416 15.29 -8.97 15.87
N MET A 417 14.51 -9.17 16.93
CA MET A 417 13.99 -8.07 17.74
C MET A 417 15.12 -7.34 18.49
N LEU A 418 16.12 -8.06 19.02
CA LEU A 418 17.32 -7.43 19.60
C LEU A 418 18.13 -6.65 18.55
N ALA A 419 18.32 -7.19 17.35
CA ALA A 419 19.00 -6.49 16.26
C ALA A 419 18.26 -5.19 15.90
N SER A 420 16.93 -5.22 15.89
CA SER A 420 16.05 -4.09 15.57
C SER A 420 16.20 -2.94 16.56
N VAL A 421 16.21 -3.21 17.87
CA VAL A 421 16.32 -2.15 18.90
C VAL A 421 17.78 -1.79 19.21
N GLY A 422 18.74 -2.51 18.63
CA GLY A 422 20.16 -2.41 18.93
C GLY A 422 20.95 -1.51 17.99
N LEU A 423 22.25 -1.82 17.86
CA LEU A 423 23.25 -1.02 17.14
C LEU A 423 22.88 -0.81 15.67
N TYR A 424 22.42 -1.86 14.99
CA TYR A 424 22.19 -1.87 13.54
C TYR A 424 20.79 -1.42 13.13
N GLY A 425 19.82 -1.43 14.05
CA GLY A 425 18.47 -0.95 13.82
C GLY A 425 18.26 0.48 14.32
N PHE A 426 17.61 0.66 15.48
CA PHE A 426 17.17 1.97 15.98
C PHE A 426 18.34 2.94 16.22
N TRP A 427 19.48 2.45 16.71
CA TRP A 427 20.66 3.30 16.89
C TRP A 427 21.24 3.75 15.55
N ASN A 428 21.31 2.86 14.55
CA ASN A 428 21.77 3.21 13.21
C ASN A 428 20.86 4.27 12.56
N TYR A 429 19.54 4.16 12.75
CA TYR A 429 18.60 5.21 12.35
C TYR A 429 18.94 6.56 12.99
N TYR A 430 19.15 6.58 14.31
CA TYR A 430 19.53 7.81 15.01
C TYR A 430 20.82 8.41 14.46
N MET A 431 21.86 7.59 14.27
CA MET A 431 23.17 8.05 13.80
C MET A 431 23.11 8.69 12.41
N ASN A 432 22.22 8.21 11.53
CA ASN A 432 22.08 8.73 10.18
C ASN A 432 21.06 9.88 10.05
N THR A 433 20.14 10.05 11.00
CA THR A 433 19.04 11.04 10.90
C THR A 433 19.07 12.14 11.96
N ALA A 434 19.75 11.91 13.08
CA ALA A 434 19.70 12.73 14.29
C ALA A 434 18.27 12.98 14.84
N ASP A 435 17.29 12.14 14.49
CA ASP A 435 15.90 12.28 14.92
C ASP A 435 15.71 11.80 16.38
N THR A 436 16.11 12.66 17.31
CA THR A 436 15.97 12.44 18.75
C THR A 436 14.51 12.28 19.19
N ALA A 437 13.56 12.90 18.47
CA ALA A 437 12.15 12.88 18.84
C ALA A 437 11.55 11.48 18.64
N THR A 438 11.89 10.81 17.54
CA THR A 438 11.48 9.42 17.32
C THR A 438 12.14 8.48 18.32
N ILE A 439 13.45 8.64 18.59
CA ILE A 439 14.15 7.83 19.59
C ILE A 439 13.52 7.96 20.97
N ALA A 440 13.25 9.19 21.42
CA ALA A 440 12.57 9.42 22.69
C ALA A 440 11.18 8.78 22.75
N ARG A 441 10.47 8.69 21.62
CA ARG A 441 9.14 8.09 21.54
C ARG A 441 9.15 6.56 21.61
N VAL A 442 10.15 5.91 21.01
CA VAL A 442 10.28 4.44 21.06
C VAL A 442 10.98 3.95 22.33
N TYR A 443 11.77 4.81 22.98
CA TYR A 443 12.58 4.45 24.15
C TYR A 443 11.84 3.71 25.26
N PRO A 444 10.63 4.11 25.71
CA PRO A 444 9.91 3.38 26.76
C PRO A 444 9.57 1.94 26.36
N ALA A 445 9.21 1.69 25.09
CA ALA A 445 8.93 0.36 24.59
C ALA A 445 10.22 -0.47 24.51
N VAL A 446 11.33 0.14 24.09
CA VAL A 446 12.66 -0.51 24.09
C VAL A 446 13.06 -0.92 25.50
N CYS A 447 12.90 -0.05 26.51
CA CYS A 447 13.19 -0.41 27.91
C CYS A 447 12.36 -1.61 28.36
N ARG A 448 11.04 -1.58 28.14
CA ARG A 448 10.16 -2.71 28.47
C ARG A 448 10.58 -4.00 27.79
N TYR A 449 11.08 -3.91 26.56
CA TYR A 449 11.58 -5.08 25.84
C TYR A 449 12.89 -5.57 26.43
N LEU A 450 13.86 -4.70 26.69
CA LEU A 450 15.13 -5.10 27.30
C LEU A 450 14.93 -5.69 28.72
N ASP A 451 13.92 -5.25 29.47
CA ASP A 451 13.56 -5.79 30.78
C ASP A 451 13.14 -7.27 30.73
N VAL A 452 12.70 -7.80 29.57
CA VAL A 452 12.34 -9.23 29.45
C VAL A 452 13.56 -10.14 29.26
N TRP A 453 14.73 -9.56 28.98
CA TRP A 453 15.99 -10.27 28.84
C TRP A 453 16.67 -10.44 30.20
N LYS A 454 17.38 -11.55 30.36
CA LYS A 454 18.07 -11.89 31.61
C LYS A 454 19.55 -12.10 31.34
N THR A 455 20.37 -11.86 32.34
CA THR A 455 21.77 -12.27 32.34
C THR A 455 21.91 -13.59 33.08
N GLU A 456 22.66 -14.52 32.54
CA GLU A 456 23.03 -15.74 33.25
C GLU A 456 24.14 -15.47 34.29
N PRO A 457 24.42 -16.39 35.24
CA PRO A 457 25.43 -16.18 36.28
C PRO A 457 26.84 -15.85 35.77
N GLY A 458 27.18 -16.23 34.53
CA GLY A 458 28.44 -15.90 33.87
C GLY A 458 28.52 -14.48 33.30
N GLY A 459 27.44 -13.70 33.36
CA GLY A 459 27.36 -12.33 32.84
C GLY A 459 27.02 -12.22 31.36
N LEU A 460 26.77 -13.34 30.67
CA LEU A 460 26.26 -13.35 29.30
C LEU A 460 24.73 -13.13 29.29
N THR A 461 24.20 -12.75 28.13
CA THR A 461 22.75 -12.74 27.90
C THR A 461 22.25 -14.18 27.93
N ALA A 462 21.33 -14.48 28.84
CA ALA A 462 20.69 -15.78 28.90
C ALA A 462 19.89 -16.03 27.63
N GLU A 463 19.91 -17.27 27.15
CA GLU A 463 19.13 -17.69 25.99
C GLU A 463 17.63 -17.44 26.22
N ARG A 464 16.97 -16.91 25.18
CA ARG A 464 15.55 -16.58 25.20
C ARG A 464 14.90 -17.25 24.01
N HIS A 465 13.99 -18.18 24.31
CA HIS A 465 13.22 -18.87 23.28
C HIS A 465 11.97 -18.08 22.92
N GLY A 466 11.81 -17.81 21.64
CA GLY A 466 10.60 -17.24 21.05
C GLY A 466 9.86 -18.30 20.22
N ALA A 467 9.39 -17.89 19.06
CA ALA A 467 8.88 -18.83 18.07
C ALA A 467 10.02 -19.64 17.41
N TRP A 468 11.16 -18.98 17.15
CA TRP A 468 12.33 -19.54 16.46
C TRP A 468 13.58 -18.83 16.97
N ASP A 469 14.68 -19.57 17.17
CA ASP A 469 15.96 -19.05 17.65
C ASP A 469 16.94 -18.84 16.49
N TRP A 470 16.53 -18.03 15.50
CA TRP A 470 17.34 -17.76 14.31
C TRP A 470 18.47 -16.77 14.61
N GLY A 471 19.71 -17.20 14.38
CA GLY A 471 20.90 -16.34 14.35
C GLY A 471 21.26 -15.88 12.92
N ASP A 472 21.33 -16.83 11.97
CA ASP A 472 21.62 -16.60 10.55
C ASP A 472 20.64 -17.40 9.68
N TRP A 473 20.26 -16.86 8.52
CA TRP A 473 19.32 -17.48 7.58
C TRP A 473 20.03 -17.81 6.28
N GLY A 474 20.28 -19.10 6.04
CA GLY A 474 20.94 -19.56 4.81
C GLY A 474 22.06 -20.58 4.99
N ASP A 475 22.39 -20.94 6.24
CA ASP A 475 23.32 -22.02 6.58
C ASP A 475 22.60 -23.31 7.04
#